data_AF-A0A849H6T0-F1
#
_entry.id   AF-A0A849H6T0-F1
#
_cell.length_a   1.000
_cell.length_b   1.000
_cell.length_c   1.000
_cell.angle_alpha   90.00
_cell.angle_beta   90.00
_cell.angle_gamma   90.00
#
_symmetry.space_group_name_H-M   'P 1'
#
loop_
_entity.id
_entity.type
_entity.pdbx_description
1 polymer ?
#
loop_
_entity_poly.entity_id
_entity_poly.type
_entity_poly.pdbx_seq_one_letter_code
_entity_poly.pdbx_strand_id
1 'polypeptide(L)' 'MNDSVAVDAKRILLRYGAPIGVLDKVSEDDRIRFARLIARTTLPDRESRLRELLREGGYIEEE' A
#
# COMPACT_ATOMS: atom_id res chain seq x y z
N MET A 1 15.59 -13.19 3.96
CA MET A 1 14.40 -13.82 3.32
C MET A 1 13.16 -12.93 3.41
N ASN A 2 13.02 -12.09 4.45
CA ASN A 2 11.94 -11.08 4.57
C ASN A 2 12.05 -9.92 3.55
N ASP A 3 13.27 -9.55 3.14
CA ASP A 3 13.49 -8.40 2.24
C ASP A 3 12.76 -8.55 0.90
N SER A 4 12.62 -9.77 0.39
CA SER A 4 11.93 -10.02 -0.88
C SER A 4 10.43 -9.69 -0.79
N VAL A 5 9.79 -9.94 0.35
CA VAL A 5 8.37 -9.68 0.55
C VAL A 5 8.12 -8.18 0.74
N ALA A 6 8.98 -7.51 1.50
CA ALA A 6 8.91 -6.07 1.72
C ALA A 6 9.11 -5.27 0.42
N VAL A 7 10.06 -5.69 -0.43
CA VAL A 7 10.31 -5.08 -1.73
C VAL A 7 9.13 -5.29 -2.69
N ASP A 8 8.55 -6.49 -2.74
CA ASP A 8 7.39 -6.76 -3.58
C ASP A 8 6.16 -5.98 -3.11
N ALA A 9 5.94 -5.92 -1.79
CA ALA A 9 4.90 -5.11 -1.20
C ALA A 9 5.05 -3.63 -1.60
N LYS A 10 6.24 -3.04 -1.46
CA LYS A 10 6.51 -1.66 -1.91
C LYS A 10 6.18 -1.48 -3.40
N ARG A 11 6.57 -2.44 -4.25
CA ARG A 11 6.30 -2.41 -5.69
C ARG A 11 4.81 -2.48 -6.03
N ILE A 12 4.05 -3.34 -5.35
CA ILE A 12 2.59 -3.45 -5.52
C ILE A 12 1.93 -2.12 -5.16
N LEU A 13 2.28 -1.52 -4.04
CA LEU A 13 1.66 -0.27 -3.59
C LEU A 13 1.98 0.90 -4.53
N LEU A 14 3.22 0.99 -5.02
CA LEU A 14 3.61 1.99 -6.03
C LEU A 14 2.81 1.82 -7.33
N ARG A 15 2.62 0.56 -7.78
CA ARG A 15 1.87 0.26 -9.00
C ARG A 15 0.42 0.75 -8.94
N TYR A 16 -0.18 0.72 -7.76
CA TYR A 16 -1.58 1.10 -7.55
C TYR A 16 -1.76 2.51 -6.99
N GLY A 17 -0.73 3.37 -7.08
CA GLY A 17 -0.88 4.81 -6.89
C GLY A 17 -0.50 5.35 -5.51
N ALA A 18 0.11 4.56 -4.62
CA ALA A 18 0.64 5.11 -3.38
C ALA A 18 1.82 6.08 -3.67
N PRO A 19 1.78 7.33 -3.19
CA PRO A 19 2.88 8.27 -3.38
C PRO A 19 4.16 7.76 -2.71
N ILE A 20 5.32 7.89 -3.37
CA ILE A 20 6.58 7.37 -2.83
C ILE A 20 6.95 8.00 -1.48
N GLY A 21 6.73 9.32 -1.33
CA GLY A 21 6.99 10.02 -0.07
C GLY A 21 6.03 9.65 1.07
N VAL A 22 4.88 9.04 0.76
CA VAL A 22 3.98 8.44 1.76
C VAL A 22 4.52 7.06 2.15
N LEU A 23 4.87 6.22 1.18
CA LEU A 23 5.36 4.86 1.42
C LEU A 23 6.64 4.80 2.26
N ASP A 24 7.50 5.82 2.18
CA ASP A 24 8.70 5.90 3.02
C ASP A 24 8.36 6.13 4.50
N LYS A 25 7.14 6.60 4.82
CA LYS A 25 6.61 6.74 6.19
C LYS A 25 5.80 5.51 6.64
N VAL A 26 5.42 4.63 5.72
CA VAL A 26 4.66 3.40 6.03
C VAL A 26 5.62 2.33 6.53
N SER A 27 5.30 1.77 7.70
CA SER A 27 6.06 0.65 8.28
C SER A 27 6.13 -0.54 7.30
N GLU A 28 7.17 -1.37 7.42
CA GLU A 28 7.27 -2.56 6.57
C GLU A 28 6.08 -3.51 6.75
N ASP A 29 5.64 -3.70 8.00
CA ASP A 29 4.49 -4.54 8.33
C ASP A 29 3.20 -4.03 7.68
N ASP A 30 2.95 -2.72 7.71
CA ASP A 30 1.80 -2.14 7.03
C ASP A 30 1.92 -2.22 5.52
N ARG A 31 3.11 -2.01 4.94
CA ARG A 31 3.31 -2.20 3.49
C ARG A 31 2.94 -3.61 3.07
N ILE A 32 3.39 -4.62 3.81
CA ILE A 32 3.07 -6.03 3.54
C ILE A 32 1.57 -6.28 3.75
N ARG A 33 0.97 -5.77 4.82
CA ARG A 33 -0.46 -5.91 5.12
C ARG A 33 -1.32 -5.30 4.01
N PHE A 34 -1.03 -4.07 3.59
CA PHE A 34 -1.74 -3.38 2.53
C PHE A 34 -1.59 -4.11 1.20
N ALA A 35 -0.38 -4.51 0.81
CA ALA A 35 -0.15 -5.22 -0.44
C ALA A 35 -0.96 -6.53 -0.52
N ARG A 36 -1.06 -7.27 0.60
CA ARG A 36 -1.89 -8.49 0.69
C ARG A 36 -3.38 -8.21 0.54
N LEU A 37 -3.87 -7.09 1.10
CA LEU A 37 -5.26 -6.68 0.94
C LEU A 37 -5.55 -6.28 -0.51
N ILE A 38 -4.70 -5.45 -1.10
CA ILE A 38 -4.83 -5.00 -2.49
C ILE A 38 -4.76 -6.16 -3.49
N ALA A 39 -3.89 -7.15 -3.25
CA ALA A 39 -3.82 -8.33 -4.10
C ALA A 39 -5.12 -9.15 -4.12
N ARG A 40 -5.93 -9.09 -3.05
CA ARG A 40 -7.24 -9.78 -2.94
C ARG A 40 -8.40 -8.94 -3.47
N THR A 41 -8.18 -7.66 -3.75
CA THR A 41 -9.17 -6.76 -4.35
C THR A 41 -9.21 -6.96 -5.86
N THR A 42 -10.40 -6.80 -6.44
CA THR A 42 -10.67 -6.72 -7.88
C THR A 42 -9.81 -5.63 -8.52
N LEU A 43 -9.26 -5.90 -9.71
CA LEU A 43 -8.32 -4.99 -10.38
C LEU A 43 -8.82 -3.53 -10.48
N PRO A 44 -10.09 -3.26 -10.84
CA PRO A 44 -10.61 -1.88 -10.93
C PRO A 44 -10.62 -1.13 -9.59
N ASP A 45 -10.72 -1.84 -8.47
CA ASP A 45 -10.94 -1.25 -7.14
C ASP A 45 -9.65 -1.16 -6.31
N ARG A 46 -8.50 -1.57 -6.87
CA ARG A 46 -7.23 -1.61 -6.14
C ARG A 46 -6.72 -0.22 -5.77
N GLU A 47 -6.86 0.74 -6.66
CA GLU A 47 -6.39 2.11 -6.42
C GLU A 47 -7.24 2.80 -5.35
N SER A 48 -8.57 2.75 -5.50
CA SER A 48 -9.50 3.31 -4.51
C SER A 48 -9.29 2.67 -3.14
N ARG A 49 -9.21 1.33 -3.08
CA ARG A 49 -9.00 0.62 -1.83
C ARG A 49 -7.64 0.92 -1.19
N LEU A 50 -6.60 1.15 -2.00
CA LEU A 50 -5.29 1.54 -1.48
C LEU A 50 -5.34 2.93 -0.84
N ARG A 51 -6.02 3.89 -1.48
CA ARG A 51 -6.24 5.23 -0.92
C ARG A 51 -6.97 5.15 0.42
N GLU A 52 -8.02 4.34 0.52
CA GLU A 52 -8.75 4.13 1.79
C GLU A 52 -7.84 3.57 2.87
N LEU A 53 -7.06 2.53 2.57
CA LEU A 53 -6.13 1.91 3.55
C LEU A 53 -5.06 2.89 4.04
N LEU A 54 -4.51 3.71 3.15
CA LEU A 54 -3.54 4.73 3.53
C LEU A 54 -4.17 5.81 4.43
N ARG A 55 -5.42 6.18 4.16
CA ARG A 55 -6.18 7.13 4.98
C ARG A 55 -6.56 6.55 6.34
N GLU A 56 -7.08 5.33 6.37
CA GLU A 56 -7.38 4.56 7.61
C GLU A 56 -6.12 4.42 8.50
N GLY A 57 -4.95 4.28 7.87
CA GLY A 57 -3.64 4.23 8.54
C GLY A 57 -3.06 5.60 8.94
N GLY A 58 -3.73 6.71 8.62
CA GLY A 58 -3.25 8.06 8.91
C GLY A 58 -2.05 8.51 8.08
N TYR A 59 -1.78 7.84 6.95
CA TYR A 59 -0.64 8.13 6.08
C TYR A 59 -0.92 9.23 5.04
N ILE A 60 -2.19 9.48 4.74
CA ILE A 60 -2.67 10.56 3.87
C ILE A 60 -3.90 11.23 4.50
N GLU A 61 -4.10 12.50 4.22
CA GLU A 61 -5.28 13.26 4.70
C GLU A 61 -6.53 12.99 3.83
N GLU A 62 -7.70 13.25 4.41
CA GLU A 62 -8.97 13.35 3.69
C GLU A 62 -9.00 14.63 2.86
N GLU A 63 -8.54 14.55 1.61
CA GLU A 63 -8.93 15.50 0.57
C GLU A 63 -10.37 15.24 0.11
#